data_AF-A0A3A5VTP3-F1
#
_entry.id   AF-A0A3A5VTP3-F1
#
_cell.length_a   1.000
_cell.length_b   1.000
_cell.length_c   1.000
_cell.angle_alpha   90.00
_cell.angle_beta   90.00
_cell.angle_gamma   90.00
#
_symmetry.space_group_name_H-M   'P 1'
#
loop_
_entity.id
_entity.type
_entity.pdbx_description
1 polymer ?
#
loop_
_entity_poly.entity_id
_entity_poly.type
_entity_poly.pdbx_seq_one_letter_code
_entity_poly.pdbx_strand_id
1 'polypeptide(L)' 'MSGIRQWLDQTKVRGMKLGLERVHATHNVLIQSYESTIIHVAGSNGKGTVCALMATHLNRLNQTTVMFTSPHLVR' A
#
# COMPACT_ATOMS: atom_id res chain seq x y z
N MET A 1 2.95 -15.64 -17.11
CA MET A 1 2.91 -14.63 -16.00
C MET A 1 4.17 -13.80 -16.09
N SER A 2 4.09 -12.47 -15.99
CA SER A 2 5.27 -11.60 -16.18
C SER A 2 6.36 -11.92 -15.16
N GLY A 3 7.63 -11.91 -15.60
CA GLY A 3 8.78 -12.30 -14.75
C GLY A 3 8.88 -11.54 -13.44
N ILE A 4 8.39 -10.30 -13.39
CA ILE A 4 8.37 -9.46 -12.17
C ILE A 4 7.47 -10.06 -11.08
N ARG A 5 6.27 -10.54 -11.42
CA ARG A 5 5.36 -11.14 -10.42
C ARG A 5 5.95 -12.41 -9.83
N GLN A 6 6.52 -13.26 -10.67
CA GLN A 6 7.18 -14.49 -10.24
C GLN A 6 8.38 -14.19 -9.35
N TRP A 7 9.20 -13.20 -9.72
CA TRP A 7 10.32 -12.74 -8.90
C TRP A 7 9.86 -12.21 -7.53
N LEU A 8 8.79 -11.40 -7.48
CA LEU A 8 8.21 -10.93 -6.21
C LEU A 8 7.68 -12.09 -5.36
N ASP A 9 7.01 -13.07 -5.96
CA ASP A 9 6.49 -14.24 -5.25
C ASP A 9 7.60 -15.07 -4.60
N GLN A 10 8.75 -15.24 -5.28
CA GLN A 10 9.92 -15.94 -4.71
C GLN A 10 10.46 -15.25 -3.45
N THR A 11 10.25 -13.94 -3.28
CA THR A 11 10.71 -13.24 -2.07
C THR A 11 9.91 -13.63 -0.82
N LYS A 12 8.68 -14.14 -0.97
CA LYS A 12 7.80 -14.52 0.16
C LYS A 12 8.40 -15.62 1.04
N VAL A 13 9.25 -16.49 0.47
CA VAL A 13 9.96 -17.57 1.19
C VAL A 13 10.84 -17.03 2.32
N ARG A 14 11.28 -15.77 2.24
CA ARG A 14 12.14 -15.13 3.25
C ARG A 14 11.40 -14.70 4.51
N GLY A 15 10.06 -14.78 4.54
CA GLY A 15 9.24 -14.35 5.68
C GLY A 15 9.18 -12.83 5.88
N MET A 16 8.71 -12.41 7.06
CA MET A 16 8.54 -11.00 7.42
C MET A 16 9.55 -10.57 8.48
N LYS A 17 10.32 -9.51 8.18
CA LYS A 17 11.19 -8.82 9.16
C LYS A 17 10.60 -7.45 9.44
N LEU A 18 10.14 -7.25 10.67
CA LEU A 18 9.68 -5.96 11.16
C LEU A 18 10.84 -4.96 11.25
N GLY A 19 10.52 -3.66 11.24
CA GLY A 19 11.48 -2.56 11.19
C GLY A 19 11.29 -1.68 9.96
N LEU A 20 11.54 -0.38 10.11
CA LEU A 20 11.33 0.61 9.04
C LEU A 20 12.62 1.02 8.35
N GLU A 21 13.78 0.60 8.85
CA GLU A 21 15.10 1.09 8.42
C GLU A 21 15.34 0.82 6.94
N ARG A 22 15.01 -0.39 6.49
CA ARG A 22 15.21 -0.80 5.08
C ARG A 22 14.30 -0.05 4.13
N VAL A 23 13.01 0.07 4.47
CA VAL A 23 12.03 0.74 3.60
C VAL A 23 12.26 2.25 3.60
N HIS A 24 12.65 2.83 4.74
CA HIS A 24 12.98 4.25 4.86
C HIS A 24 14.23 4.61 4.06
N ALA A 25 15.31 3.82 4.15
CA ALA A 25 16.49 4.03 3.32
C ALA A 25 16.17 3.94 1.82
N THR A 26 15.32 2.98 1.42
CA THR A 26 14.86 2.84 0.02
C THR A 26 14.01 4.03 -0.43
N HIS A 27 13.07 4.47 0.42
CA HIS A 27 12.23 5.64 0.17
C HIS A 27 13.07 6.89 -0.08
N ASN A 28 14.07 7.17 0.77
CA ASN A 28 14.90 8.37 0.66
C ASN A 28 15.74 8.43 -0.62
N VAL A 29 16.00 7.28 -1.27
CA VAL A 29 16.74 7.20 -2.54
C VAL A 29 15.80 7.27 -3.74
N LEU A 30 14.63 6.63 -3.66
CA LEU A 30 13.72 6.47 -4.81
C LEU A 30 12.66 7.56 -4.94
N ILE A 31 12.22 8.12 -3.83
CA ILE A 31 11.05 9.01 -3.77
C ILE A 31 11.51 10.42 -3.48
N GLN A 32 11.14 11.36 -4.36
CA GLN A 32 11.25 12.80 -4.11
C GLN A 32 10.11 13.26 -3.19
N SER A 33 10.22 14.45 -2.60
CA SER A 33 9.10 15.05 -1.87
C SER A 33 7.88 15.17 -2.78
N TYR A 34 6.71 14.74 -2.31
CA TYR A 34 5.44 14.94 -2.98
C TYR A 34 4.43 15.46 -1.97
N GLU A 35 3.73 16.53 -2.34
CA GLU A 35 2.70 17.15 -1.51
C GLU A 35 1.42 16.32 -1.62
N SER A 36 1.04 15.65 -0.54
CA SER A 36 -0.21 14.89 -0.45
C SER A 36 -0.71 14.75 0.98
N THR A 37 -2.03 14.61 1.13
CA THR A 37 -2.63 14.22 2.42
C THR A 37 -2.61 12.70 2.54
N ILE A 38 -1.87 12.18 3.52
CA ILE A 38 -1.76 10.74 3.78
C ILE A 38 -2.67 10.35 4.93
N ILE A 39 -3.57 9.39 4.69
CA ILE A 39 -4.43 8.79 5.70
C ILE A 39 -3.98 7.36 5.95
N HIS A 40 -3.42 7.08 7.13
CA HIS A 40 -2.96 5.75 7.52
C HIS A 40 -4.00 5.05 8.40
N VAL A 41 -4.54 3.93 7.94
CA VAL A 41 -5.58 3.15 8.66
C VAL A 41 -5.01 1.86 9.24
N ALA A 42 -5.06 1.72 10.57
CA ALA A 42 -4.64 0.53 11.31
C ALA A 42 -5.80 -0.08 12.12
N GLY A 43 -5.71 -1.37 12.47
CA GLY A 43 -6.70 -2.07 13.28
C GLY A 43 -6.77 -3.57 12.98
N SER A 44 -7.42 -4.36 13.84
CA SER A 44 -7.55 -5.81 13.65
C SER A 44 -8.49 -6.14 12.47
N ASN A 45 -9.67 -5.52 12.44
CA ASN A 45 -10.72 -5.74 11.43
C ASN A 45 -11.14 -4.43 10.78
N GLY A 46 -11.85 -4.51 9.65
CA GLY A 46 -12.53 -3.35 9.03
C GLY A 46 -11.67 -2.36 8.23
N LYS A 47 -10.33 -2.45 8.29
CA LYS A 47 -9.41 -1.54 7.57
C LYS A 47 -9.75 -1.39 6.07
N GLY A 48 -9.94 -2.51 5.38
CA GLY A 48 -10.27 -2.51 3.95
C GLY A 48 -11.61 -1.82 3.67
N THR A 49 -12.62 -2.08 4.50
CA THR A 49 -13.94 -1.44 4.40
C THR A 49 -13.85 0.06 4.63
N VAL A 50 -13.13 0.51 5.66
CA VAL A 50 -12.90 1.93 5.94
C VAL A 50 -12.22 2.61 4.75
N CYS A 51 -11.10 2.05 4.26
CA CYS A 51 -10.40 2.59 3.09
C CYS A 51 -11.30 2.66 1.85
N ALA A 52 -12.11 1.63 1.59
CA ALA A 52 -13.02 1.60 0.44
C ALA A 52 -14.12 2.66 0.53
N LEU A 53 -14.73 2.84 1.71
CA LEU A 53 -15.75 3.86 1.94
C LEU A 53 -15.16 5.27 1.81
N MET A 54 -13.98 5.50 2.39
CA MET A 54 -13.29 6.79 2.28
C MET A 54 -12.91 7.11 0.84
N ALA A 55 -12.29 6.17 0.11
CA ALA A 55 -11.93 6.35 -1.28
C ALA A 55 -13.16 6.63 -2.15
N THR A 56 -14.27 5.93 -1.91
CA THR A 56 -15.54 6.18 -2.61
C THR A 56 -16.07 7.59 -2.34
N HIS A 57 -16.03 8.05 -1.09
CA HIS A 57 -16.51 9.38 -0.74
C HIS A 57 -15.62 10.48 -1.33
N LEU A 58 -14.30 10.35 -1.23
CA LEU A 58 -13.34 11.30 -1.80
C LEU A 58 -13.45 11.37 -3.33
N ASN A 59 -13.64 10.23 -3.99
CA ASN A 59 -13.88 10.19 -5.43
C ASN A 59 -15.17 10.95 -5.80
N ARG A 60 -16.25 10.79 -5.04
CA ARG A 60 -17.50 11.57 -5.23
C ARG A 60 -17.33 13.08 -5.04
N LEU A 61 -16.34 13.50 -4.25
CA LEU A 61 -15.95 14.90 -4.09
C LEU A 61 -14.95 15.37 -5.15
N ASN A 62 -14.72 14.59 -6.21
CA ASN A 62 -13.76 14.84 -7.28
C ASN A 62 -12.31 15.00 -6.79
N GLN A 63 -11.96 14.36 -5.67
CA GLN A 63 -10.59 14.35 -5.15
C GLN A 63 -9.76 13.26 -5.84
N THR A 64 -8.55 13.60 -6.28
CA THR A 64 -7.59 12.61 -6.78
C THR A 64 -7.14 11.74 -5.62
N THR A 65 -7.53 10.46 -5.65
CA THR A 65 -7.34 9.53 -4.53
C THR A 65 -6.63 8.27 -4.99
N VAL A 66 -5.59 7.87 -4.27
CA VAL A 66 -4.94 6.57 -4.41
C VAL A 66 -5.21 5.76 -3.16
N MET A 67 -5.62 4.50 -3.33
CA MET A 67 -5.88 3.57 -2.24
C MET A 67 -4.92 2.38 -2.31
N PHE A 68 -4.23 2.10 -1.20
CA PHE A 68 -3.39 0.91 -1.02
C PHE A 68 -4.04 -0.03 0.00
N THR A 69 -4.36 -1.26 -0.40
CA THR A 69 -4.97 -2.28 0.46
C THR A 69 -4.32 -3.65 0.26
N SER A 70 -4.41 -4.51 1.28
CA SER A 70 -3.98 -5.90 1.23
C SER A 70 -4.80 -6.79 2.18
N PRO A 71 -4.92 -8.11 1.91
CA PRO A 71 -4.53 -8.81 0.67
C PRO A 71 -5.52 -8.57 -0.49
N HIS A 72 -5.13 -8.94 -1.71
CA HIS A 72 -6.04 -8.98 -2.86
C HIS A 72 -6.92 -10.24 -2.82
N LEU A 73 -8.15 -10.14 -3.36
CA LEU A 73 -9.10 -11.26 -3.38
C LEU A 73 -8.87 -12.24 -4.54
N VAL A 74 -8.50 -11.73 -5.72
CA VAL A 74 -8.31 -12.53 -6.95
C VAL A 74 -6.86 -12.43 -7.42
N ARG A 75 -6.29 -13.55 -7.89
CA ARG A 75 -4.89 -13.67 -8.37
C ARG A 75 -4.72 -13.26 -9.84
#